data_AF-A0A662XXK1-F1
#
_entry.id   AF-A0A662XXK1-F1
#
_cell.length_a   1.000
_cell.length_b   1.000
_cell.length_c   1.000
_cell.angle_alpha   90.00
_cell.angle_beta   90.00
_cell.angle_gamma   90.00
#
_symmetry.space_group_name_H-M   'P 1'
#
loop_
_entity.id
_entity.type
_entity.pdbx_description
1 polymer ?
#
loop_
_entity_poly.entity_id
_entity_poly.type
_entity_poly.pdbx_seq_one_letter_code
_entity_poly.pdbx_strand_id
1 'polypeptide(L)'
;ATPGRVLEAHNRVDQLHGLSTSYLVDILPDRKGLRVVFHAWFEPVANVGQSNMRSASSRSSHRQSSASGSSSSSHSETNEGKAQLRRLLALARGVAKLPDLVRRRRFGVQVPADLTAIFVSNPRCPCCTRSLAPVKLSLAVAASAIASRSLAPLKMDTRRCYLCGYLVCIDCWNAEHMESAAGRLAAIVVCTRCHACVQACDYSEVCNPDSERHCGPTRVVADPPEVSAVSLLVDFLDASLAQAPIGSSERAVVLSVIRTLLQQEQRGDTTEDDDDGGCSSQQQEDEDVTKLGHLLGDEQRLPTLEACKLGNAERRNYLLDLPDDPETSVPCGPMPSDEDARLSAARAAGLLLLVDRLAPEIPLTEQEAVDAPDVRDLELLCELAVKVLGCSDAFNPVAYPLLRGLITAPLLEEARSNAGELQETVGVLCCLAMTPRAEITHSQYIMMTRLASAASHFLQQKGRQLQQELAQVVEASLAA
;
A
#
# COMPACT_ATOMS: atom_id res chain seq x y z
N ALA A 1 -4.72 -44.77 -2.78
CA ALA A 1 -3.72 -43.69 -2.81
C ALA A 1 -3.69 -43.11 -4.23
N THR A 2 -4.08 -41.85 -4.40
CA THR A 2 -4.14 -41.19 -5.70
C THR A 2 -2.73 -40.78 -6.13
N PRO A 3 -2.20 -41.25 -7.27
CA PRO A 3 -0.88 -40.83 -7.73
C PRO A 3 -0.96 -39.36 -8.19
N GLY A 4 -0.18 -38.48 -7.57
CA GLY A 4 -0.07 -37.07 -7.99
C GLY A 4 -0.13 -36.01 -6.89
N ARG A 5 -0.27 -36.39 -5.62
CA ARG A 5 -0.12 -35.43 -4.51
C ARG A 5 1.35 -35.31 -4.14
N VAL A 6 2.01 -34.27 -4.63
CA VAL A 6 3.32 -33.84 -4.11
C VAL A 6 3.03 -33.13 -2.78
N LEU A 7 3.50 -33.74 -1.68
CA LEU A 7 3.46 -33.15 -0.35
C LEU A 7 4.59 -32.10 -0.25
N GLU A 8 4.22 -30.95 0.31
CA GLU A 8 5.08 -29.82 0.60
C GLU A 8 6.27 -30.24 1.47
N ALA A 9 7.48 -30.10 0.92
CA ALA A 9 8.73 -29.72 1.60
C ALA A 9 9.93 -30.12 0.73
N HIS A 10 10.16 -29.51 -0.44
CA HIS A 10 11.43 -29.39 -1.18
C HIS A 10 11.19 -28.64 -2.51
N ASN A 11 10.93 -27.32 -2.46
CA ASN A 11 10.81 -26.47 -3.66
C ASN A 11 12.17 -25.94 -4.15
N ARG A 12 13.19 -26.79 -4.23
CA ARG A 12 14.38 -26.49 -5.04
C ARG A 12 14.41 -27.41 -6.24
N VAL A 13 14.61 -26.82 -7.41
CA VAL A 13 14.71 -27.45 -8.73
C VAL A 13 16.07 -28.17 -8.82
N ASP A 14 16.40 -29.02 -7.86
CA ASP A 14 17.67 -29.76 -7.80
C ASP A 14 17.57 -31.10 -8.56
N GLN A 15 16.46 -31.35 -9.27
CA GLN A 15 16.16 -32.62 -9.94
C GLN A 15 16.20 -32.58 -11.48
N LEU A 16 16.64 -31.48 -12.10
CA LEU A 16 16.73 -31.36 -13.56
C LEU A 16 18.19 -31.43 -14.03
N HIS A 17 18.85 -32.57 -13.78
CA HIS A 17 20.18 -32.83 -14.33
C HIS A 17 20.16 -32.83 -15.86
N GLY A 18 21.17 -32.19 -16.48
CA GLY A 18 21.34 -32.14 -17.93
C GLY A 18 20.33 -31.24 -18.67
N LEU A 19 19.58 -30.39 -17.97
CA LEU A 19 18.67 -29.42 -18.59
C LEU A 19 19.32 -28.03 -18.67
N SER A 20 19.44 -27.50 -19.87
CA SER A 20 19.85 -26.12 -20.13
C SER A 20 18.62 -25.29 -20.47
N THR A 21 18.47 -24.14 -19.81
CA THR A 21 17.34 -23.22 -20.02
C THR A 21 17.81 -21.79 -20.17
N SER A 22 17.19 -21.04 -21.07
CA SER A 22 17.38 -19.60 -21.21
C SER A 22 16.03 -18.92 -21.42
N TYR A 23 15.97 -17.64 -21.04
CA TYR A 23 14.80 -16.80 -21.29
C TYR A 23 15.24 -15.49 -21.95
N LEU A 24 14.40 -15.00 -22.86
CA LEU A 24 14.50 -13.69 -23.46
C LEU A 24 13.21 -12.94 -23.14
N VAL A 25 13.34 -11.72 -22.63
CA VAL A 25 12.22 -10.84 -22.34
C VAL A 25 12.38 -9.59 -23.20
N ASP A 26 11.49 -9.40 -24.17
CA ASP A 26 11.46 -8.24 -25.03
C ASP A 26 10.23 -7.39 -24.72
N ILE A 27 10.38 -6.07 -24.69
CA ILE A 27 9.24 -5.15 -24.69
C ILE A 27 8.72 -5.04 -26.12
N LEU A 28 7.41 -5.22 -26.32
CA LEU A 28 6.81 -5.07 -27.65
C LEU A 28 6.92 -3.62 -28.15
N PRO A 29 7.01 -3.40 -29.47
CA PRO A 29 7.25 -2.07 -30.04
C PRO A 29 6.21 -1.00 -29.67
N ASP A 30 4.99 -1.42 -29.32
CA ASP A 30 3.89 -0.57 -28.89
C ASP A 30 3.88 -0.27 -27.37
N ARG A 31 4.85 -0.82 -26.62
CA ARG A 31 4.92 -0.80 -25.15
C ARG A 31 3.69 -1.39 -24.45
N LYS A 32 2.82 -2.12 -25.17
CA LYS A 32 1.58 -2.70 -24.60
C LYS A 32 1.75 -4.13 -24.08
N GLY A 33 2.97 -4.65 -24.09
CA GLY A 33 3.23 -5.99 -23.56
C GLY A 33 4.68 -6.41 -23.56
N LEU A 34 4.93 -7.54 -22.91
CA LEU A 34 6.22 -8.22 -22.87
C LEU A 34 6.10 -9.51 -23.68
N ARG A 35 7.09 -9.78 -24.53
CA ARG A 35 7.28 -11.07 -25.16
C ARG A 35 8.31 -11.84 -24.34
N VAL A 36 7.88 -12.94 -23.75
CA VAL A 36 8.77 -13.89 -23.06
C VAL A 36 9.00 -15.10 -23.97
N VAL A 37 10.23 -15.30 -24.40
CA VAL A 37 10.66 -16.51 -25.12
C VAL A 37 11.45 -17.37 -24.15
N PHE A 38 10.92 -18.55 -23.83
CA PHE A 38 11.60 -19.53 -23.00
C PHE A 38 12.16 -20.65 -23.88
N HIS A 39 13.47 -20.87 -23.79
CA HIS A 39 14.15 -21.93 -24.49
C HIS A 39 14.68 -22.94 -23.47
N ALA A 40 14.38 -24.22 -23.69
CA ALA A 40 14.84 -25.30 -22.81
C ALA A 40 15.17 -26.54 -23.65
N TRP A 41 16.30 -27.17 -23.36
CA TRP A 41 16.75 -28.39 -24.01
C TRP A 41 17.57 -29.25 -23.04
N PHE A 42 17.60 -30.56 -23.28
CA PHE A 42 18.50 -31.44 -22.56
C PHE A 42 19.84 -31.53 -23.30
N GLU A 43 20.94 -31.43 -22.56
CA GLU A 43 22.29 -31.62 -23.08
C GLU A 43 22.45 -33.11 -23.47
N PRO A 44 22.79 -33.42 -24.73
CA PRO A 44 23.00 -34.80 -25.12
C PRO A 44 24.18 -35.37 -24.32
N VAL A 45 23.97 -36.48 -23.61
CA VAL A 45 25.05 -37.21 -22.96
C VAL A 45 25.96 -37.75 -24.06
N ALA A 46 27.09 -37.09 -24.27
CA ALA A 46 28.09 -37.60 -25.19
C ALA A 46 28.58 -38.94 -24.62
N ASN A 47 28.24 -40.04 -25.29
CA ASN A 47 28.86 -41.33 -25.04
C ASN A 47 30.36 -41.17 -25.31
N VAL A 48 31.15 -40.97 -24.26
CA VAL A 48 32.61 -41.09 -24.29
C VAL A 48 32.90 -42.58 -24.48
N GLY A 49 32.94 -43.01 -25.74
CA GLY A 49 33.10 -44.42 -26.05
C GLY A 49 33.03 -44.72 -27.53
N GLN A 50 34.18 -44.54 -28.19
CA GLN A 50 34.56 -45.16 -29.47
C GLN A 50 33.78 -44.74 -30.73
N SER A 51 34.39 -43.83 -31.50
CA SER A 51 34.59 -44.10 -32.93
C SER A 51 35.75 -43.26 -33.47
N ASN A 52 36.93 -43.86 -33.34
CA ASN A 52 37.92 -43.79 -34.41
C ASN A 52 37.23 -44.25 -35.70
N MET A 53 37.11 -43.39 -36.71
CA MET A 53 37.77 -43.60 -38.01
C MET A 53 37.26 -42.64 -39.08
N ARG A 54 38.23 -41.91 -39.62
CA ARG A 54 38.44 -41.63 -41.05
C ARG A 54 37.54 -42.48 -41.97
N SER A 55 36.79 -41.80 -42.84
CA SER A 55 36.28 -42.40 -44.07
C SER A 55 37.02 -41.82 -45.26
N ALA A 56 37.80 -42.66 -45.91
CA ALA A 56 37.84 -42.74 -47.37
C ALA A 56 38.22 -44.16 -47.81
N SER A 57 37.26 -44.79 -48.49
CA SER A 57 37.46 -45.70 -49.64
C SER A 57 37.59 -47.21 -49.41
N SER A 58 36.53 -47.90 -49.85
CA SER A 58 36.56 -49.05 -50.78
C SER A 58 36.85 -50.46 -50.22
N ARG A 59 35.81 -51.31 -50.17
CA ARG A 59 35.59 -52.47 -51.08
C ARG A 59 34.58 -53.48 -50.50
N SER A 60 33.82 -54.05 -51.43
CA SER A 60 32.83 -55.12 -51.27
C SER A 60 33.35 -56.38 -50.58
N SER A 61 32.52 -57.01 -49.75
CA SER A 61 32.33 -58.48 -49.79
C SER A 61 31.10 -58.89 -48.97
N HIS A 62 30.29 -59.76 -49.57
CA HIS A 62 29.21 -60.49 -48.91
C HIS A 62 29.72 -61.31 -47.72
N ARG A 63 28.91 -61.40 -46.66
CA ARG A 63 28.70 -62.64 -45.89
C ARG A 63 27.39 -62.56 -45.08
N GLN A 64 26.54 -63.56 -45.31
CA GLN A 64 25.38 -63.91 -44.49
C GLN A 64 25.82 -64.24 -43.05
N SER A 65 24.96 -63.99 -42.06
CA SER A 65 24.63 -64.92 -40.94
C SER A 65 23.84 -64.20 -39.82
N SER A 66 22.62 -64.67 -39.61
CA SER A 66 22.06 -65.12 -38.33
C SER A 66 21.77 -64.12 -37.20
N ALA A 67 20.50 -64.16 -36.80
CA ALA A 67 19.91 -63.60 -35.59
C ALA A 67 20.68 -63.93 -34.29
N SER A 68 20.64 -63.01 -33.32
CA SER A 68 20.18 -63.27 -31.93
C SER A 68 20.29 -62.02 -31.04
N GLY A 69 19.17 -61.74 -30.35
CA GLY A 69 18.94 -60.91 -29.16
C GLY A 69 20.05 -60.05 -28.54
N SER A 70 19.74 -58.77 -28.38
CA SER A 70 20.14 -57.94 -27.22
C SER A 70 19.24 -56.70 -27.14
N SER A 71 17.97 -56.90 -26.81
CA SER A 71 16.94 -55.85 -26.70
C SER A 71 16.79 -55.31 -25.28
N SER A 72 17.89 -54.95 -24.61
CA SER A 72 17.84 -54.38 -23.25
C SER A 72 18.39 -52.95 -23.13
N SER A 73 19.21 -52.46 -24.06
CA SER A 73 19.76 -51.08 -24.01
C SER A 73 18.89 -50.05 -24.75
N SER A 74 18.18 -50.45 -25.81
CA SER A 74 17.35 -49.52 -26.60
C SER A 74 16.04 -49.12 -25.90
N HIS A 75 15.57 -49.91 -24.94
CA HIS A 75 14.37 -49.60 -24.16
C HIS A 75 14.60 -48.54 -23.07
N SER A 76 15.81 -48.44 -22.49
CA SER A 76 16.11 -47.41 -21.48
C SER A 76 16.28 -46.03 -22.12
N GLU A 77 17.02 -45.93 -23.22
CA GLU A 77 17.25 -44.66 -23.94
C GLU A 77 15.95 -44.08 -24.54
N THR A 78 15.08 -44.94 -25.09
CA THR A 78 13.78 -44.50 -25.63
C THR A 78 12.80 -44.08 -24.53
N ASN A 79 12.88 -44.66 -23.34
CA ASN A 79 12.07 -44.27 -22.18
C ASN A 79 12.58 -42.97 -21.54
N GLU A 80 13.90 -42.75 -21.53
CA GLU A 80 14.52 -41.52 -21.07
C GLU A 80 14.20 -40.34 -21.99
N GLY A 81 14.32 -40.50 -23.31
CA GLY A 81 13.92 -39.48 -24.29
C GLY A 81 12.44 -39.11 -24.19
N LYS A 82 11.55 -40.10 -23.93
CA LYS A 82 10.12 -39.83 -23.64
C LYS A 82 9.91 -39.10 -22.32
N ALA A 83 10.72 -39.36 -21.30
CA ALA A 83 10.66 -38.65 -20.03
C ALA A 83 11.15 -37.20 -20.16
N GLN A 84 12.26 -36.98 -20.85
CA GLN A 84 12.81 -35.66 -21.19
C GLN A 84 11.80 -34.83 -21.99
N LEU A 85 11.20 -35.39 -23.05
CA LEU A 85 10.17 -34.70 -23.84
C LEU A 85 8.95 -34.32 -22.99
N ARG A 86 8.47 -35.22 -22.11
CA ARG A 86 7.36 -34.91 -21.19
C ARG A 86 7.71 -33.76 -20.24
N ARG A 87 8.95 -33.69 -19.75
CA ARG A 87 9.43 -32.59 -18.90
C ARG A 87 9.51 -31.27 -19.66
N LEU A 88 10.06 -31.25 -20.89
CA LEU A 88 10.10 -30.05 -21.74
C LEU A 88 8.70 -29.54 -22.05
N LEU A 89 7.76 -30.42 -22.38
CA LEU A 89 6.35 -30.06 -22.59
C LEU A 89 5.69 -29.52 -21.32
N ALA A 90 6.04 -30.05 -20.14
CA ALA A 90 5.56 -29.52 -18.87
C ALA A 90 6.11 -28.11 -18.60
N LEU A 91 7.38 -27.86 -18.89
CA LEU A 91 7.98 -26.53 -18.79
C LEU A 91 7.32 -25.54 -19.74
N ALA A 92 7.16 -25.90 -21.02
CA ALA A 92 6.48 -25.05 -22.01
C ALA A 92 5.04 -24.70 -21.59
N ARG A 93 4.29 -25.69 -21.07
CA ARG A 93 2.95 -25.45 -20.50
C ARG A 93 2.98 -24.58 -19.25
N GLY A 94 4.04 -24.65 -18.44
CA GLY A 94 4.25 -23.80 -17.29
C GLY A 94 4.45 -22.34 -17.68
N VAL A 95 5.30 -22.09 -18.67
CA VAL A 95 5.57 -20.73 -19.19
C VAL A 95 4.32 -20.08 -19.77
N ALA A 96 3.46 -20.87 -20.45
CA ALA A 96 2.18 -20.37 -20.95
C ALA A 96 1.24 -19.87 -19.82
N LYS A 97 1.49 -20.24 -18.55
CA LYS A 97 0.72 -19.80 -17.38
C LYS A 97 1.33 -18.59 -16.66
N LEU A 98 2.39 -17.98 -17.19
CA LEU A 98 2.99 -16.78 -16.60
C LEU A 98 1.98 -15.65 -16.36
N PRO A 99 1.06 -15.31 -17.28
CA PRO A 99 0.06 -14.27 -17.02
C PRO A 99 -0.82 -14.57 -15.81
N ASP A 100 -1.19 -15.84 -15.60
CA ASP A 100 -1.98 -16.26 -14.45
C ASP A 100 -1.16 -16.19 -13.16
N LEU A 101 0.12 -16.56 -13.21
CA LEU A 101 1.04 -16.45 -12.07
C LEU A 101 1.24 -14.98 -11.66
N VAL A 102 1.47 -14.09 -12.62
CA VAL A 102 1.59 -12.64 -12.37
C VAL A 102 0.30 -12.12 -11.74
N ARG A 103 -0.86 -12.46 -12.30
CA ARG A 103 -2.17 -12.03 -11.78
C ARG A 103 -2.41 -12.51 -10.35
N ARG A 104 -2.09 -13.77 -10.05
CA ARG A 104 -2.20 -14.35 -8.70
C ARG A 104 -1.35 -13.61 -7.67
N ARG A 105 -0.12 -13.23 -8.04
CA ARG A 105 0.76 -12.43 -7.19
C ARG A 105 0.24 -11.02 -7.00
N ARG A 106 -0.24 -10.37 -8.08
CA ARG A 106 -0.86 -9.05 -8.00
C ARG A 106 -2.05 -9.01 -7.06
N PHE A 107 -2.91 -10.04 -7.08
CA PHE A 107 -3.99 -10.20 -6.09
C PHE A 107 -3.46 -10.42 -4.67
N GLY A 108 -2.34 -11.13 -4.52
CA GLY A 108 -1.66 -11.38 -3.26
C GLY A 108 -1.16 -10.13 -2.53
N VAL A 109 -0.84 -9.09 -3.30
CA VAL A 109 -0.33 -7.81 -2.80
C VAL A 109 -1.47 -6.87 -2.38
N GLN A 110 -2.69 -7.10 -2.87
CA GLN A 110 -3.82 -6.23 -2.53
C GLN A 110 -4.23 -6.40 -1.07
N VAL A 111 -4.56 -5.29 -0.40
CA VAL A 111 -5.19 -5.34 0.93
C VAL A 111 -6.68 -5.68 0.75
N PRO A 112 -7.15 -6.84 1.26
CA PRO A 112 -8.53 -7.26 1.09
C PRO A 112 -9.50 -6.55 2.05
N ALA A 113 -10.79 -6.53 1.67
CA ALA A 113 -11.87 -6.15 2.57
C ALA A 113 -11.99 -7.16 3.72
N ASP A 114 -12.14 -6.68 4.95
CA ASP A 114 -12.50 -7.54 6.06
C ASP A 114 -13.99 -7.86 5.99
N LEU A 115 -14.29 -9.05 5.48
CA LEU A 115 -15.66 -9.49 5.26
C LEU A 115 -16.41 -9.75 6.58
N THR A 116 -15.70 -9.81 7.71
CA THR A 116 -16.32 -9.92 9.04
C THR A 116 -16.68 -8.57 9.64
N ALA A 117 -15.84 -7.54 9.47
CA ALA A 117 -16.12 -6.19 9.97
C ALA A 117 -17.11 -5.43 9.09
N ILE A 118 -17.08 -5.62 7.77
CA ILE A 118 -17.93 -4.87 6.86
C ILE A 118 -19.27 -5.59 6.68
N PHE A 119 -20.37 -4.91 6.99
CA PHE A 119 -21.72 -5.34 6.62
C PHE A 119 -22.18 -4.59 5.37
N VAL A 120 -22.60 -5.30 4.32
CA VAL A 120 -22.98 -4.69 3.04
C VAL A 120 -24.36 -5.17 2.59
N SER A 121 -25.18 -4.23 2.13
CA SER A 121 -26.54 -4.49 1.63
C SER A 121 -26.86 -3.62 0.40
N ASN A 122 -25.92 -3.53 -0.54
CA ASN A 122 -26.10 -2.71 -1.74
C ASN A 122 -27.27 -3.25 -2.61
N PRO A 123 -28.24 -2.39 -2.99
CA PRO A 123 -29.42 -2.83 -3.73
C PRO A 123 -29.14 -3.15 -5.20
N ARG A 124 -27.99 -2.70 -5.73
CA ARG A 124 -27.59 -2.83 -7.13
C ARG A 124 -26.13 -3.25 -7.23
N CYS A 125 -25.80 -4.01 -8.28
CA CYS A 125 -24.44 -4.43 -8.58
C CYS A 125 -23.59 -3.20 -8.93
N PRO A 126 -22.44 -2.97 -8.26
CA PRO A 126 -21.56 -1.84 -8.58
C PRO A 126 -20.89 -1.96 -9.95
N CYS A 127 -20.94 -3.13 -10.59
CA CYS A 127 -20.32 -3.35 -11.90
C CYS A 127 -21.27 -3.09 -13.08
N CYS A 128 -22.55 -3.41 -12.93
CA CYS A 128 -23.53 -3.34 -14.04
C CYS A 128 -24.84 -2.67 -13.67
N THR A 129 -24.97 -2.15 -12.45
CA THR A 129 -26.17 -1.49 -11.90
C THR A 129 -27.45 -2.35 -11.82
N ARG A 130 -27.35 -3.64 -12.18
CA ARG A 130 -28.46 -4.60 -12.08
C ARG A 130 -28.90 -4.73 -10.62
N SER A 131 -30.22 -4.75 -10.40
CA SER A 131 -30.81 -4.97 -9.08
C SER A 131 -30.34 -6.30 -8.48
N LEU A 132 -29.88 -6.23 -7.23
CA LEU A 132 -29.53 -7.37 -6.37
C LEU A 132 -30.59 -7.65 -5.31
N ALA A 133 -31.57 -6.75 -5.16
CA ALA A 133 -32.70 -6.98 -4.27
C ALA A 133 -33.36 -8.31 -4.64
N PRO A 134 -33.68 -9.19 -3.67
CA PRO A 134 -34.42 -10.41 -3.95
C PRO A 134 -35.73 -9.96 -4.60
N VAL A 135 -35.85 -10.22 -5.90
CA VAL A 135 -37.05 -9.90 -6.65
C VAL A 135 -38.17 -10.64 -5.91
N LYS A 136 -39.09 -9.91 -5.28
CA LYS A 136 -40.40 -10.47 -4.96
C LYS A 136 -40.93 -10.95 -6.29
N LEU A 137 -40.84 -12.27 -6.51
CA LEU A 137 -40.99 -12.90 -7.81
C LEU A 137 -42.25 -12.36 -8.48
N SER A 138 -42.10 -11.58 -9.55
CA SER A 138 -43.26 -11.25 -10.36
C SER A 138 -43.72 -12.53 -11.04
N LEU A 139 -45.04 -12.69 -11.15
CA LEU A 139 -45.68 -13.90 -11.72
C LEU A 139 -45.15 -14.19 -13.14
N ALA A 140 -44.73 -13.14 -13.87
CA ALA A 140 -44.10 -13.23 -15.20
C ALA A 140 -42.69 -13.88 -15.18
N VAL A 141 -41.86 -13.61 -14.17
CA VAL A 141 -40.51 -14.21 -14.07
C VAL A 141 -40.60 -15.68 -13.69
N ALA A 142 -41.54 -16.04 -12.79
CA ALA A 142 -41.83 -17.43 -12.47
C ALA A 142 -42.38 -18.20 -13.67
N ALA A 143 -43.32 -17.62 -14.42
CA ALA A 143 -43.87 -18.22 -15.64
C ALA A 143 -42.79 -18.43 -16.72
N SER A 144 -41.88 -17.46 -16.90
CA SER A 144 -40.78 -17.55 -17.87
C SER A 144 -39.73 -18.61 -17.49
N ALA A 145 -39.41 -18.76 -16.20
CA ALA A 145 -38.52 -19.82 -15.71
C ALA A 145 -39.10 -21.23 -15.92
N ILE A 146 -40.43 -21.37 -15.74
CA ILE A 146 -41.15 -22.64 -16.01
C ILE A 146 -41.19 -22.92 -17.51
N ALA A 147 -41.50 -21.92 -18.35
CA ALA A 147 -41.55 -22.05 -19.81
C ALA A 147 -40.18 -22.40 -20.41
N SER A 148 -39.11 -21.81 -19.88
CA SER A 148 -37.73 -22.08 -20.33
C SER A 148 -37.07 -23.30 -19.65
N ARG A 149 -37.77 -23.98 -18.72
CA ARG A 149 -37.22 -25.06 -17.87
C ARG A 149 -35.87 -24.70 -17.23
N SER A 150 -35.62 -23.41 -16.99
CA SER A 150 -34.37 -22.89 -16.47
C SER A 150 -34.63 -22.12 -15.19
N LEU A 151 -34.06 -22.59 -14.09
CA LEU A 151 -34.07 -21.89 -12.80
C LEU A 151 -32.98 -20.81 -12.72
N ALA A 152 -32.16 -20.62 -13.77
CA ALA A 152 -31.11 -19.61 -13.81
C ALA A 152 -31.60 -18.17 -13.52
N PRO A 153 -32.78 -17.73 -14.00
CA PRO A 153 -33.31 -16.40 -13.68
C PRO A 153 -33.74 -16.25 -12.21
N LEU A 154 -33.94 -17.36 -11.49
CA LEU A 154 -34.41 -17.39 -10.10
C LEU A 154 -33.26 -17.47 -9.09
N LYS A 155 -32.05 -17.80 -9.54
CA LYS A 155 -30.88 -17.93 -8.69
C LYS A 155 -30.12 -16.61 -8.68
N MET A 156 -30.43 -15.76 -7.70
CA MET A 156 -29.55 -14.63 -7.36
C MET A 156 -28.30 -15.18 -6.66
N ASP A 157 -27.38 -15.78 -7.43
CA ASP A 157 -26.03 -16.14 -6.95
C ASP A 157 -25.21 -14.86 -6.87
N THR A 158 -25.55 -14.04 -5.88
CA THR A 158 -24.76 -12.87 -5.51
C THR A 158 -23.60 -13.32 -4.67
N ARG A 159 -22.41 -12.85 -5.01
CA ARG A 159 -21.22 -13.11 -4.22
C ARG A 159 -20.60 -11.83 -3.75
N ARG A 160 -19.87 -11.93 -2.65
CA ARG A 160 -19.13 -10.83 -2.08
C ARG A 160 -17.73 -10.78 -2.69
N CYS A 161 -17.36 -9.63 -3.23
CA CYS A 161 -16.02 -9.43 -3.78
C CYS A 161 -15.00 -9.33 -2.63
N TYR A 162 -13.93 -10.12 -2.71
CA TYR A 162 -12.83 -10.18 -1.76
C TYR A 162 -12.09 -8.84 -1.60
N LEU A 163 -11.96 -8.09 -2.69
CA LEU A 163 -11.25 -6.80 -2.69
C LEU A 163 -12.15 -5.64 -2.25
N CYS A 164 -13.18 -5.28 -3.03
CA CYS A 164 -14.02 -4.12 -2.69
C CYS A 164 -15.04 -4.35 -1.56
N GLY A 165 -15.36 -5.60 -1.23
CA GLY A 165 -16.33 -5.94 -0.18
C GLY A 165 -17.80 -5.87 -0.60
N TYR A 166 -18.12 -5.38 -1.81
CA TYR A 166 -19.50 -5.29 -2.31
C TYR A 166 -20.11 -6.64 -2.73
N LEU A 167 -21.45 -6.72 -2.69
CA LEU A 167 -22.18 -7.80 -3.36
C LEU A 167 -22.26 -7.51 -4.86
N VAL A 168 -22.00 -8.53 -5.67
CA VAL A 168 -22.01 -8.48 -7.13
C VAL A 168 -22.84 -9.62 -7.71
N CYS A 169 -23.50 -9.35 -8.84
CA CYS A 169 -24.31 -10.36 -9.53
C CYS A 169 -23.44 -11.44 -10.18
N ILE A 170 -24.06 -12.58 -10.50
CA ILE A 170 -23.40 -13.75 -11.10
C ILE A 170 -22.56 -13.44 -12.34
N ASP A 171 -22.98 -12.47 -13.15
CA ASP A 171 -22.29 -12.09 -14.39
C ASP A 171 -21.08 -11.16 -14.16
N CYS A 172 -20.91 -10.64 -12.95
CA CYS A 172 -19.91 -9.61 -12.65
C CYS A 172 -18.83 -10.05 -11.66
N TRP A 173 -18.71 -11.35 -11.38
CA TRP A 173 -17.62 -11.89 -10.57
C TRP A 173 -16.90 -13.04 -11.27
N ASN A 174 -15.61 -13.16 -10.97
CA ASN A 174 -14.75 -14.26 -11.40
C ASN A 174 -14.18 -14.98 -10.18
N ALA A 175 -14.02 -16.29 -10.30
CA ALA A 175 -13.24 -17.08 -9.34
C ALA A 175 -11.76 -16.98 -9.72
N GLU A 176 -10.97 -16.36 -8.86
CA GLU A 176 -9.55 -16.14 -9.04
C GLU A 176 -8.74 -16.84 -7.95
N HIS A 177 -7.43 -16.88 -8.12
CA HIS A 177 -6.51 -17.34 -7.09
C HIS A 177 -5.57 -16.21 -6.69
N MET A 178 -5.18 -16.17 -5.42
CA MET A 178 -4.14 -15.28 -4.91
C MET A 178 -3.02 -16.09 -4.25
N GLU A 179 -1.80 -15.59 -4.34
CA GLU A 179 -0.64 -16.09 -3.60
C GLU A 179 -0.45 -15.22 -2.36
N SER A 180 -0.47 -15.81 -1.16
CA SER A 180 -0.17 -15.07 0.07
C SER A 180 1.34 -14.80 0.19
N ALA A 181 1.73 -13.88 1.08
CA ALA A 181 3.14 -13.62 1.39
C ALA A 181 3.92 -14.88 1.84
N ALA A 182 3.22 -15.88 2.38
CA ALA A 182 3.79 -17.18 2.74
C ALA A 182 3.86 -18.18 1.56
N GLY A 183 3.60 -17.75 0.32
CA GLY A 183 3.57 -18.59 -0.89
C GLY A 183 2.36 -19.51 -0.99
N ARG A 184 1.36 -19.39 -0.11
CA ARG A 184 0.16 -20.25 -0.12
C ARG A 184 -0.88 -19.72 -1.10
N LEU A 185 -1.48 -20.62 -1.89
CA LEU A 185 -2.55 -20.27 -2.83
C LEU A 185 -3.92 -20.32 -2.15
N ALA A 186 -4.72 -19.26 -2.32
CA ALA A 186 -6.10 -19.18 -1.87
C ALA A 186 -7.04 -18.85 -3.04
N ALA A 187 -8.23 -19.46 -3.06
CA ALA A 187 -9.28 -19.13 -4.02
C ALA A 187 -10.09 -17.94 -3.50
N ILE A 188 -10.33 -16.97 -4.38
CA ILE A 188 -11.03 -15.73 -4.07
C ILE A 188 -12.11 -15.42 -5.10
N VAL A 189 -13.10 -14.63 -4.70
CA VAL A 189 -14.10 -14.07 -5.62
C VAL A 189 -13.79 -12.61 -5.84
N VAL A 190 -13.63 -12.18 -7.08
CA VAL A 190 -13.30 -10.80 -7.42
C VAL A 190 -14.28 -10.28 -8.47
N CYS A 191 -14.78 -9.05 -8.30
CA CYS A 191 -15.64 -8.45 -9.28
C CYS A 191 -14.86 -8.02 -10.55
N THR A 192 -15.55 -7.86 -11.67
CA THR A 192 -14.92 -7.46 -12.94
C THR A 192 -14.17 -6.14 -12.85
N ARG A 193 -14.70 -5.16 -12.09
CA ARG A 193 -14.03 -3.88 -11.86
C ARG A 193 -12.74 -4.04 -11.06
N CYS A 194 -12.77 -4.72 -9.92
CA CYS A 194 -11.56 -4.99 -9.13
C CYS A 194 -10.51 -5.77 -9.93
N HIS A 195 -10.94 -6.73 -10.74
CA HIS A 195 -10.04 -7.46 -11.62
C HIS A 195 -9.34 -6.53 -12.62
N ALA A 196 -10.09 -5.61 -13.26
CA ALA A 196 -9.51 -4.63 -14.17
C ALA A 196 -8.55 -3.66 -13.46
N CYS A 197 -8.91 -3.14 -12.29
CA CYS A 197 -8.04 -2.27 -11.48
C CYS A 197 -6.70 -2.96 -11.18
N VAL A 198 -6.72 -4.21 -10.70
CA VAL A 198 -5.50 -5.00 -10.41
C VAL A 198 -4.65 -5.24 -11.67
N GLN A 199 -5.25 -5.26 -12.85
CA GLN A 199 -4.49 -5.37 -14.09
C GLN A 199 -3.83 -4.05 -14.49
N ALA A 200 -4.51 -2.92 -14.25
CA ALA A 200 -4.06 -1.58 -14.59
C ALA A 200 -3.03 -0.97 -13.61
N CYS A 201 -3.00 -1.43 -12.35
CA CYS A 201 -2.06 -0.90 -11.35
C CYS A 201 -0.58 -1.08 -11.73
N ASP A 202 0.26 -0.15 -11.26
CA ASP A 202 1.72 -0.24 -11.33
C ASP A 202 2.28 -1.09 -10.18
N TYR A 203 3.11 -2.07 -10.53
CA TYR A 203 3.76 -3.02 -9.62
C TYR A 203 5.29 -2.98 -9.70
N SER A 204 5.86 -1.98 -10.37
CA SER A 204 7.31 -1.76 -10.51
C SER A 204 8.07 -1.93 -9.19
N GLU A 205 7.58 -1.26 -8.14
CA GLU A 205 8.22 -1.21 -6.82
C GLU A 205 7.95 -2.44 -5.93
N VAL A 206 6.91 -3.22 -6.23
CA VAL A 206 6.52 -4.38 -5.42
C VAL A 206 7.40 -5.60 -5.72
N CYS A 207 7.98 -5.66 -6.92
CA CYS A 207 8.71 -6.83 -7.43
C CYS A 207 10.23 -6.64 -7.45
N ASN A 208 10.78 -5.70 -6.68
CA ASN A 208 12.23 -5.46 -6.66
C ASN A 208 12.97 -6.65 -6.00
N PRO A 209 13.82 -7.40 -6.74
CA PRO A 209 14.39 -8.67 -6.29
C PRO A 209 15.39 -8.54 -5.13
N ASP A 210 15.99 -7.36 -4.93
CA ASP A 210 16.92 -7.09 -3.82
C ASP A 210 16.21 -6.95 -2.46
N SER A 211 14.89 -7.20 -2.43
CA SER A 211 13.98 -6.64 -1.46
C SER A 211 12.86 -7.60 -1.07
N GLU A 212 13.21 -8.87 -0.77
CA GLU A 212 12.30 -9.86 -0.15
C GLU A 212 11.53 -9.31 1.07
N ARG A 213 12.05 -8.25 1.69
CA ARG A 213 11.46 -7.49 2.80
C ARG A 213 10.17 -6.72 2.45
N HIS A 214 9.86 -6.51 1.17
CA HIS A 214 8.69 -5.75 0.72
C HIS A 214 7.44 -6.60 0.44
N CYS A 215 7.55 -7.92 0.56
CA CYS A 215 6.43 -8.83 0.37
C CYS A 215 5.64 -9.02 1.69
N GLY A 216 4.50 -8.35 1.80
CA GLY A 216 3.57 -8.55 2.92
C GLY A 216 2.77 -7.31 3.29
N PRO A 217 1.86 -7.42 4.28
CA PRO A 217 1.18 -6.26 4.84
C PRO A 217 2.20 -5.29 5.44
N THR A 218 1.93 -3.99 5.36
CA THR A 218 2.80 -2.98 5.94
C THR A 218 2.93 -3.19 7.44
N ARG A 219 4.16 -3.18 7.98
CA ARG A 219 4.41 -3.42 9.41
C ARG A 219 5.44 -2.48 10.00
N VAL A 220 5.39 -2.34 11.32
CA VAL A 220 6.44 -1.67 12.09
C VAL A 220 7.51 -2.70 12.45
N VAL A 221 8.78 -2.38 12.21
CA VAL A 221 9.95 -3.25 12.47
C VAL A 221 10.89 -2.60 13.48
N ALA A 222 11.71 -3.40 14.15
CA ALA A 222 12.73 -2.88 15.06
C ALA A 222 13.73 -1.97 14.32
N ASP A 223 14.26 -0.97 15.02
CA ASP A 223 15.23 -0.04 14.45
C ASP A 223 16.56 -0.75 14.11
N PRO A 224 17.21 -0.38 12.99
CA PRO A 224 18.55 -0.85 12.70
C PRO A 224 19.55 -0.26 13.71
N PRO A 225 20.62 -1.00 14.07
CA PRO A 225 21.54 -0.60 15.15
C PRO A 225 22.36 0.67 14.88
N GLU A 226 22.36 1.20 13.65
CA GLU A 226 23.29 2.25 13.20
C GLU A 226 22.63 3.61 12.93
N VAL A 227 21.29 3.72 12.89
CA VAL A 227 20.60 4.97 12.53
C VAL A 227 19.49 5.28 13.52
N SER A 228 19.75 6.22 14.42
CA SER A 228 18.70 6.82 15.25
C SER A 228 18.04 7.95 14.46
N ALA A 229 16.80 7.72 14.03
CA ALA A 229 16.06 8.74 13.30
C ALA A 229 15.72 9.96 14.19
N VAL A 230 15.84 9.82 15.52
CA VAL A 230 15.82 10.92 16.50
C VAL A 230 16.99 11.88 16.30
N SER A 231 18.22 11.36 16.15
CA SER A 231 19.42 12.20 15.95
C SER A 231 19.29 13.04 14.68
N LEU A 232 18.82 12.44 13.59
CA LEU A 232 18.59 13.16 12.32
C LEU A 232 17.60 14.32 12.47
N LEU A 233 16.55 14.12 13.27
CA LEU A 233 15.53 15.15 13.52
C LEU A 233 16.10 16.29 14.36
N VAL A 234 16.81 15.96 15.45
CA VAL A 234 17.43 16.94 16.35
C VAL A 234 18.50 17.74 15.60
N ASP A 235 19.39 17.08 14.86
CA ASP A 235 20.43 17.72 14.06
C ASP A 235 19.83 18.68 13.03
N PHE A 236 18.69 18.33 12.43
CA PHE A 236 17.99 19.19 11.47
C PHE A 236 17.37 20.42 12.14
N LEU A 237 16.72 20.27 13.30
CA LEU A 237 16.17 21.39 14.06
C LEU A 237 17.28 22.33 14.55
N ASP A 238 18.39 21.77 15.03
CA ASP A 238 19.56 22.53 15.47
C ASP A 238 20.20 23.29 14.31
N ALA A 239 20.38 22.64 13.16
CA ALA A 239 20.86 23.29 11.94
C ALA A 239 19.91 24.40 11.45
N SER A 240 18.58 24.20 11.57
CA SER A 240 17.57 25.18 11.20
C SER A 240 17.63 26.41 12.12
N LEU A 241 17.82 26.21 13.42
CA LEU A 241 18.06 27.30 14.37
C LEU A 241 19.38 28.01 14.09
N ALA A 242 20.46 27.30 13.77
CA ALA A 242 21.75 27.93 13.48
C ALA A 242 21.71 28.81 12.21
N GLN A 243 20.88 28.44 11.23
CA GLN A 243 20.72 29.19 9.98
C GLN A 243 19.75 30.38 10.11
N ALA A 244 18.75 30.29 11.00
CA ALA A 244 17.74 31.34 11.17
C ALA A 244 18.28 32.52 12.01
N PRO A 245 18.27 33.77 11.49
CA PRO A 245 18.74 34.94 12.23
C PRO A 245 17.99 35.14 13.55
N ILE A 246 18.70 35.65 14.57
CA ILE A 246 18.10 35.95 15.89
C ILE A 246 16.98 36.98 15.71
N GLY A 247 15.79 36.66 16.24
CA GLY A 247 14.60 37.50 16.11
C GLY A 247 13.87 37.41 14.77
N SER A 248 14.32 36.54 13.85
CA SER A 248 13.58 36.27 12.62
C SER A 248 12.29 35.51 12.88
N SER A 249 11.30 35.70 12.01
CA SER A 249 10.06 34.93 12.05
C SER A 249 10.29 33.44 11.74
N GLU A 250 11.32 33.10 10.96
CA GLU A 250 11.76 31.72 10.73
C GLU A 250 12.25 31.06 12.02
N ARG A 251 13.09 31.73 12.81
CA ARG A 251 13.54 31.21 14.12
C ARG A 251 12.36 30.98 15.05
N ALA A 252 11.39 31.90 15.06
CA ALA A 252 10.19 31.77 15.88
C ALA A 252 9.34 30.54 15.50
N VAL A 253 9.25 30.23 14.20
CA VAL A 253 8.56 29.03 13.71
C VAL A 253 9.25 27.76 14.20
N VAL A 254 10.58 27.66 14.08
CA VAL A 254 11.34 26.49 14.55
C VAL A 254 11.15 26.28 16.05
N LEU A 255 11.24 27.35 16.85
CA LEU A 255 11.00 27.27 18.30
C LEU A 255 9.56 26.91 18.64
N SER A 256 8.59 27.40 17.88
CA SER A 256 7.18 27.03 18.07
C SER A 256 6.96 25.52 17.85
N VAL A 257 7.60 24.94 16.83
CA VAL A 257 7.56 23.50 16.57
C VAL A 257 8.23 22.71 17.70
N ILE A 258 9.42 23.12 18.14
CA ILE A 258 10.14 22.47 19.26
C ILE A 258 9.28 22.47 20.53
N ARG A 259 8.72 23.63 20.91
CA ARG A 259 7.87 23.76 22.10
C ARG A 259 6.60 22.92 21.98
N THR A 260 5.96 22.89 20.82
CA THR A 260 4.77 22.08 20.58
C THR A 260 5.08 20.58 20.74
N LEU A 261 6.23 20.12 20.23
CA LEU A 261 6.68 18.73 20.39
C LEU A 261 6.98 18.38 21.86
N LEU A 262 7.53 19.32 22.64
CA LEU A 262 7.78 19.14 24.08
C LEU A 262 6.48 19.10 24.89
N GLN A 263 5.50 19.97 24.58
CA GLN A 263 4.25 20.11 25.35
C GLN A 263 3.30 18.91 25.21
N GLN A 264 3.40 18.13 24.12
CA GLN A 264 2.54 16.98 23.86
C GLN A 264 2.58 15.90 24.96
N GLU A 265 3.66 15.84 25.75
CA GLU A 265 3.80 14.86 26.84
C GLU A 265 3.50 15.44 28.23
N GLN A 266 3.51 16.76 28.41
CA GLN A 266 3.25 17.41 29.71
C GLN A 266 1.76 17.46 30.08
N ARG A 267 0.86 16.99 29.20
CA ARG A 267 -0.60 16.95 29.42
C ARG A 267 -1.06 16.04 30.58
N GLY A 268 -0.12 15.44 31.32
CA GLY A 268 -0.36 14.62 32.52
C GLY A 268 0.36 15.09 33.79
N ASP A 269 1.19 16.13 33.76
CA ASP A 269 1.90 16.61 34.96
C ASP A 269 1.96 18.14 34.95
N THR A 270 0.91 18.77 35.46
CA THR A 270 0.92 20.20 35.79
C THR A 270 1.70 20.39 37.08
N THR A 271 3.01 20.54 36.98
CA THR A 271 3.78 21.33 37.95
C THR A 271 4.26 22.56 37.22
N GLU A 272 3.56 23.66 37.46
CA GLU A 272 4.01 25.01 37.14
C GLU A 272 5.27 25.28 37.99
N ASP A 273 6.44 24.91 37.47
CA ASP A 273 7.71 25.38 38.00
C ASP A 273 8.02 26.74 37.35
N ASP A 274 7.43 27.78 37.92
CA ASP A 274 7.88 29.16 37.75
C ASP A 274 9.25 29.31 38.45
N ASP A 275 10.34 28.99 37.75
CA ASP A 275 11.68 29.41 38.16
C ASP A 275 12.22 30.45 37.16
N ASP A 276 11.92 31.71 37.46
CA ASP A 276 12.42 32.92 36.81
C ASP A 276 13.92 33.10 37.12
N GLY A 277 14.75 32.28 36.47
CA GLY A 277 16.19 32.44 36.41
C GLY A 277 16.60 33.04 35.07
N GLY A 278 17.07 34.30 35.07
CA GLY A 278 17.46 35.05 33.87
C GLY A 278 18.59 34.40 33.05
N CYS A 279 18.26 33.40 32.25
CA CYS A 279 19.12 32.84 31.20
C CYS A 279 18.98 33.65 29.91
N SER A 280 20.08 33.79 29.17
CA SER A 280 20.03 34.42 27.86
C SER A 280 19.13 33.59 26.93
N SER A 281 18.38 34.24 26.04
CA SER A 281 17.42 33.57 25.15
C SER A 281 18.04 32.39 24.37
N GLN A 282 19.34 32.47 24.03
CA GLN A 282 20.08 31.40 23.38
C GLN A 282 20.30 30.15 24.25
N GLN A 283 20.56 30.32 25.55
CA GLN A 283 20.75 29.18 26.46
C GLN A 283 19.46 28.37 26.63
N GLN A 284 18.31 29.06 26.63
CA GLN A 284 17.00 28.40 26.68
C GLN A 284 16.70 27.62 25.39
N GLU A 285 17.06 28.16 24.23
CA GLU A 285 16.86 27.51 22.93
C GLU A 285 17.68 26.21 22.82
N ASP A 286 18.95 26.24 23.21
CA ASP A 286 19.83 25.07 23.22
C ASP A 286 19.34 24.01 24.24
N GLU A 287 18.82 24.46 25.38
CA GLU A 287 18.23 23.60 26.40
C GLU A 287 16.95 22.92 25.90
N ASP A 288 16.08 23.66 25.20
CA ASP A 288 14.82 23.12 24.64
C ASP A 288 15.10 22.04 23.59
N VAL A 289 16.09 22.24 22.71
CA VAL A 289 16.51 21.24 21.70
C VAL A 289 17.08 19.99 22.38
N THR A 290 17.91 20.18 23.41
CA THR A 290 18.51 19.07 24.17
C THR A 290 17.45 18.26 24.90
N LYS A 291 16.49 18.93 25.55
CA LYS A 291 15.32 18.30 26.19
C LYS A 291 14.51 17.51 25.18
N LEU A 292 14.28 18.07 23.98
CA LEU A 292 13.54 17.38 22.92
C LEU A 292 14.27 16.12 22.46
N GLY A 293 15.59 16.17 22.30
CA GLY A 293 16.41 14.99 21.96
C GLY A 293 16.31 13.88 23.00
N HIS A 294 16.39 14.21 24.29
CA HIS A 294 16.19 13.23 25.37
C HIS A 294 14.77 12.65 25.36
N LEU A 295 13.75 13.48 25.13
CA LEU A 295 12.35 13.06 25.12
C LEU A 295 12.02 12.18 23.90
N LEU A 296 12.66 12.41 22.76
CA LEU A 296 12.55 11.55 21.57
C LEU A 296 13.34 10.25 21.70
N GLY A 297 14.45 10.26 22.44
CA GLY A 297 15.33 9.10 22.62
C GLY A 297 15.00 8.18 23.81
N ASP A 298 14.06 8.55 24.67
CA ASP A 298 13.71 7.76 25.86
C ASP A 298 12.90 6.50 25.51
N GLU A 299 13.61 5.38 25.28
CA GLU A 299 13.03 4.09 24.95
C GLU A 299 12.00 3.57 25.98
N GLN A 300 12.09 3.99 27.24
CA GLN A 300 11.19 3.52 28.31
C GLN A 300 9.80 4.15 28.20
N ARG A 301 9.69 5.29 27.51
CA ARG A 301 8.44 6.02 27.27
C ARG A 301 7.79 5.65 25.94
N LEU A 302 8.48 4.87 25.10
CA LEU A 302 7.98 4.47 23.80
C LEU A 302 6.97 3.32 23.93
N PRO A 303 5.88 3.32 23.13
CA PRO A 303 5.02 2.16 23.04
C PRO A 303 5.83 0.93 22.62
N THR A 304 5.39 -0.26 23.00
CA THR A 304 6.06 -1.48 22.56
C THR A 304 5.84 -1.70 21.06
N LEU A 305 6.75 -2.43 20.40
CA LEU A 305 6.62 -2.74 18.96
C LEU A 305 5.27 -3.43 18.64
N GLU A 306 4.76 -4.26 19.54
CA GLU A 306 3.46 -4.94 19.38
C GLU A 306 2.26 -3.99 19.49
N ALA A 307 2.40 -2.87 20.21
CA ALA A 307 1.39 -1.82 20.31
C ALA A 307 1.35 -0.93 19.05
N CYS A 308 2.44 -0.88 18.28
CA CYS A 308 2.55 -0.09 17.07
C CYS A 308 1.81 -0.77 15.90
N LYS A 309 0.50 -0.52 15.79
CA LYS A 309 -0.36 -1.12 14.77
C LYS A 309 -0.69 -0.13 13.66
N LEU A 310 -0.33 -0.49 12.43
CA LEU A 310 -0.75 0.24 11.25
C LEU A 310 -2.19 -0.12 10.88
N GLY A 311 -3.05 0.89 10.85
CA GLY A 311 -4.45 0.73 10.45
C GLY A 311 -4.57 0.19 9.02
N ASN A 312 -5.46 -0.77 8.82
CA ASN A 312 -5.75 -1.39 7.52
C ASN A 312 -4.55 -2.04 6.80
N ALA A 313 -3.47 -2.39 7.52
CA ALA A 313 -2.30 -3.04 6.92
C ALA A 313 -2.60 -4.43 6.35
N GLU A 314 -3.37 -5.25 7.09
CA GLU A 314 -3.70 -6.62 6.69
C GLU A 314 -5.05 -6.73 5.99
N ARG A 315 -6.04 -5.99 6.48
CA ARG A 315 -7.41 -5.95 5.95
C ARG A 315 -8.02 -4.59 6.19
N ARG A 316 -8.85 -4.15 5.25
CA ARG A 316 -9.56 -2.87 5.29
C ARG A 316 -10.96 -3.07 5.87
N ASN A 317 -11.35 -2.21 6.80
CA ASN A 317 -12.67 -2.24 7.44
C ASN A 317 -13.73 -1.38 6.73
N TYR A 318 -13.45 -0.90 5.51
CA TYR A 318 -14.35 -0.09 4.69
C TYR A 318 -14.50 -0.66 3.26
N LEU A 319 -15.55 -0.23 2.54
CA LEU A 319 -15.79 -0.63 1.14
C LEU A 319 -14.87 0.14 0.17
N LEU A 320 -14.55 -0.41 -1.01
CA LEU A 320 -13.85 0.35 -2.07
C LEU A 320 -14.84 0.75 -3.13
N ASP A 321 -15.03 2.06 -3.27
CA ASP A 321 -15.71 2.65 -4.42
C ASP A 321 -14.70 2.79 -5.55
N LEU A 322 -14.79 1.85 -6.49
CA LEU A 322 -13.89 1.78 -7.63
C LEU A 322 -14.24 2.89 -8.64
N PRO A 323 -13.26 3.40 -9.39
CA PRO A 323 -13.48 4.37 -10.46
C PRO A 323 -14.11 3.68 -11.67
N ASP A 324 -14.80 4.47 -12.51
CA ASP A 324 -15.41 3.95 -13.74
C ASP A 324 -14.35 3.58 -14.79
N ASP A 325 -13.29 4.37 -14.89
CA ASP A 325 -12.08 4.07 -15.66
C ASP A 325 -10.88 3.82 -14.72
N PRO A 326 -10.35 2.58 -14.67
CA PRO A 326 -9.21 2.23 -13.82
C PRO A 326 -7.85 2.67 -14.37
N GLU A 327 -7.74 3.11 -15.63
CA GLU A 327 -6.48 3.60 -16.20
C GLU A 327 -6.26 5.09 -15.92
N THR A 328 -7.33 5.86 -15.74
CA THR A 328 -7.26 7.32 -15.59
C THR A 328 -7.63 7.82 -14.19
N SER A 329 -8.11 6.96 -13.31
CA SER A 329 -8.55 7.33 -11.96
C SER A 329 -8.27 6.20 -10.97
N VAL A 330 -8.23 6.52 -9.67
CA VAL A 330 -8.14 5.51 -8.61
C VAL A 330 -9.38 5.54 -7.71
N PRO A 331 -9.57 4.53 -6.83
CA PRO A 331 -10.72 4.46 -5.95
C PRO A 331 -10.87 5.67 -5.03
N CYS A 332 -12.11 6.04 -4.74
CA CYS A 332 -12.39 7.08 -3.76
C CYS A 332 -11.95 6.60 -2.36
N GLY A 333 -11.46 7.55 -1.55
CA GLY A 333 -11.18 7.30 -0.14
C GLY A 333 -12.46 6.93 0.63
N PRO A 334 -12.34 6.20 1.75
CA PRO A 334 -13.50 5.88 2.56
C PRO A 334 -14.14 7.16 3.11
N MET A 335 -15.46 7.27 2.96
CA MET A 335 -16.25 8.23 3.74
C MET A 335 -16.68 7.55 5.05
N PRO A 336 -16.28 8.11 6.22
CA PRO A 336 -16.77 7.66 7.52
C PRO A 336 -18.30 7.64 7.61
N SER A 337 -18.83 6.77 8.46
CA SER A 337 -20.29 6.68 8.70
C SER A 337 -20.84 7.88 9.48
N ASP A 338 -19.98 8.62 10.18
CA ASP A 338 -20.28 9.79 11.00
C ASP A 338 -19.88 11.10 10.30
N GLU A 339 -19.89 11.11 8.96
CA GLU A 339 -19.46 12.27 8.15
C GLU A 339 -20.08 13.60 8.60
N ASP A 340 -21.37 13.60 8.96
CA ASP A 340 -22.05 14.80 9.43
C ASP A 340 -21.48 15.33 10.76
N ALA A 341 -21.12 14.43 11.69
CA ALA A 341 -20.50 14.79 12.96
C ALA A 341 -19.08 15.32 12.70
N ARG A 342 -18.31 14.60 11.88
CA ARG A 342 -16.96 15.01 11.46
C ARG A 342 -16.94 16.40 10.83
N LEU A 343 -17.86 16.68 9.90
CA LEU A 343 -17.96 17.99 9.24
C LEU A 343 -18.42 19.09 10.20
N SER A 344 -19.25 18.75 11.19
CA SER A 344 -19.68 19.67 12.24
C SER A 344 -18.51 20.06 13.15
N ALA A 345 -17.71 19.08 13.59
CA ALA A 345 -16.47 19.28 14.33
C ALA A 345 -15.46 20.13 13.53
N ALA A 346 -15.28 19.80 12.24
CA ALA A 346 -14.42 20.57 11.33
C ALA A 346 -14.81 22.05 11.26
N ARG A 347 -16.12 22.30 11.15
CA ARG A 347 -16.67 23.65 11.10
C ARG A 347 -16.51 24.37 12.44
N ALA A 348 -16.77 23.69 13.55
CA ALA A 348 -16.66 24.25 14.89
C ALA A 348 -15.21 24.63 15.24
N ALA A 349 -14.23 23.90 14.72
CA ALA A 349 -12.81 24.18 14.87
C ALA A 349 -12.26 25.19 13.83
N GLY A 350 -13.10 25.74 12.95
CA GLY A 350 -12.70 26.68 11.90
C GLY A 350 -11.84 26.06 10.79
N LEU A 351 -11.77 24.73 10.69
CA LEU A 351 -10.88 24.04 9.77
C LEU A 351 -11.35 24.10 8.32
N LEU A 352 -12.67 24.11 8.08
CA LEU A 352 -13.20 24.29 6.73
C LEU A 352 -12.79 25.66 6.15
N LEU A 353 -12.80 26.70 6.98
CA LEU A 353 -12.35 28.05 6.61
C LEU A 353 -10.84 28.07 6.29
N LEU A 354 -10.05 27.34 7.09
CA LEU A 354 -8.62 27.20 6.84
C LEU A 354 -8.35 26.48 5.51
N VAL A 355 -9.06 25.38 5.23
CA VAL A 355 -8.94 24.63 3.97
C VAL A 355 -9.28 25.50 2.77
N ASP A 356 -10.36 26.28 2.84
CA ASP A 356 -10.76 27.19 1.77
C ASP A 356 -9.67 28.24 1.46
N ARG A 357 -8.86 28.63 2.45
CA ARG A 357 -7.71 29.54 2.24
C ARG A 357 -6.46 28.84 1.70
N LEU A 358 -6.21 27.60 2.12
CA LEU A 358 -5.02 26.84 1.73
C LEU A 358 -5.14 26.20 0.35
N ALA A 359 -6.34 25.74 -0.01
CA ALA A 359 -6.63 25.03 -1.25
C ALA A 359 -7.98 25.47 -1.82
N PRO A 360 -8.10 26.74 -2.25
CA PRO A 360 -9.34 27.30 -2.76
C PRO A 360 -9.74 26.62 -4.08
N GLU A 361 -11.04 26.35 -4.27
CA GLU A 361 -11.54 25.80 -5.55
C GLU A 361 -11.31 26.75 -6.74
N ILE A 362 -11.24 28.06 -6.45
CA ILE A 362 -10.94 29.11 -7.43
C ILE A 362 -9.65 29.81 -6.99
N PRO A 363 -8.64 29.96 -7.85
CA PRO A 363 -7.41 30.66 -7.49
C PRO A 363 -7.68 32.04 -6.91
N LEU A 364 -7.06 32.34 -5.76
CA LEU A 364 -7.21 33.62 -5.07
C LEU A 364 -6.71 34.77 -5.94
N THR A 365 -7.35 35.93 -5.77
CA THR A 365 -6.82 37.19 -6.34
C THR A 365 -5.54 37.61 -5.62
N GLU A 366 -4.70 38.44 -6.25
CA GLU A 366 -3.40 38.88 -5.67
C GLU A 366 -3.55 39.50 -4.27
N GLN A 367 -4.69 40.15 -4.00
CA GLN A 367 -5.01 40.74 -2.69
C GLN A 367 -5.26 39.66 -1.61
N GLU A 368 -5.99 38.61 -1.95
CA GLU A 368 -6.34 37.52 -1.02
C GLU A 368 -5.17 36.58 -0.77
N ALA A 369 -4.18 36.54 -1.68
CA ALA A 369 -2.94 35.81 -1.50
C ALA A 369 -2.01 36.46 -0.46
N VAL A 370 -2.13 37.76 -0.21
CA VAL A 370 -1.36 38.47 0.83
C VAL A 370 -1.91 38.17 2.23
N ASP A 371 -3.20 37.90 2.35
CA ASP A 371 -3.89 37.52 3.59
C ASP A 371 -3.94 35.99 3.80
N ALA A 372 -3.04 35.25 3.16
CA ALA A 372 -2.94 33.81 3.33
C ALA A 372 -2.43 33.47 4.75
N PRO A 373 -2.99 32.45 5.41
CA PRO A 373 -2.50 32.03 6.72
C PRO A 373 -1.03 31.57 6.61
N ASP A 374 -0.20 32.00 7.57
CA ASP A 374 1.18 31.51 7.68
C ASP A 374 1.16 29.99 7.87
N VAL A 375 1.87 29.23 7.04
CA VAL A 375 1.94 27.76 7.10
C VAL A 375 3.35 27.23 7.27
N ARG A 376 4.33 28.09 7.57
CA ARG A 376 5.74 27.69 7.69
C ARG A 376 5.97 26.63 8.76
N ASP A 377 5.16 26.61 9.81
CA ASP A 377 5.15 25.55 10.83
C ASP A 377 4.72 24.20 10.26
N LEU A 378 3.69 24.17 9.41
CA LEU A 378 3.23 22.95 8.74
C LEU A 378 4.24 22.47 7.69
N GLU A 379 4.84 23.39 6.94
CA GLU A 379 5.92 23.10 5.99
C GLU A 379 7.12 22.47 6.69
N LEU A 380 7.57 23.05 7.82
CA LEU A 380 8.65 22.51 8.63
C LEU A 380 8.32 21.10 9.15
N LEU A 381 7.10 20.86 9.64
CA LEU A 381 6.67 19.53 10.08
C LEU A 381 6.68 18.51 8.92
N CYS A 382 6.30 18.93 7.71
CA CYS A 382 6.40 18.09 6.52
C CYS A 382 7.86 17.77 6.16
N GLU A 383 8.77 18.74 6.24
CA GLU A 383 10.20 18.51 6.01
C GLU A 383 10.79 17.52 7.03
N LEU A 384 10.42 17.67 8.30
CA LEU A 384 10.78 16.72 9.36
C LEU A 384 10.27 15.31 9.05
N ALA A 385 9.03 15.18 8.61
CA ALA A 385 8.44 13.89 8.24
C ALA A 385 9.19 13.23 7.06
N VAL A 386 9.55 14.01 6.03
CA VAL A 386 10.33 13.54 4.87
C VAL A 386 11.71 13.04 5.32
N LYS A 387 12.37 13.75 6.23
CA LYS A 387 13.67 13.36 6.80
C LYS A 387 13.57 12.08 7.63
N VAL A 388 12.59 11.99 8.51
CA VAL A 388 12.33 10.80 9.34
C VAL A 388 12.11 9.56 8.47
N LEU A 389 11.31 9.69 7.41
CA LEU A 389 11.03 8.59 6.50
C LEU A 389 12.19 8.31 5.52
N GLY A 390 13.17 9.21 5.38
CA GLY A 390 14.24 9.08 4.40
C GLY A 390 13.72 9.11 2.96
N CYS A 391 12.76 10.00 2.66
CA CYS A 391 12.20 10.20 1.33
C CYS A 391 13.01 11.24 0.54
N SER A 392 13.07 11.08 -0.79
CA SER A 392 13.99 11.85 -1.64
C SER A 392 13.45 13.17 -2.23
N ASP A 393 12.18 13.55 -2.02
CA ASP A 393 11.64 14.80 -2.58
C ASP A 393 10.62 15.47 -1.64
N ALA A 394 10.56 16.81 -1.72
CA ALA A 394 9.72 17.70 -0.93
C ALA A 394 8.39 18.06 -1.63
N PHE A 395 7.47 18.59 -0.81
CA PHE A 395 6.12 19.11 -1.06
C PHE A 395 5.69 19.39 -2.52
N ASN A 396 4.55 18.81 -2.91
CA ASN A 396 3.73 19.33 -4.02
C ASN A 396 2.29 19.49 -3.46
N PRO A 397 1.81 20.72 -3.21
CA PRO A 397 0.41 20.95 -2.93
C PRO A 397 -0.35 20.72 -4.25
N VAL A 398 -1.46 20.01 -4.21
CA VAL A 398 -2.29 19.63 -5.37
C VAL A 398 -1.80 18.38 -6.14
N ALA A 399 -2.27 17.21 -5.71
CA ALA A 399 -2.92 16.19 -6.56
C ALA A 399 -3.12 14.87 -5.79
N TYR A 400 -4.38 14.45 -5.66
CA TYR A 400 -4.74 13.04 -5.42
C TYR A 400 -4.60 12.23 -6.75
N PRO A 401 -4.64 10.88 -6.74
CA PRO A 401 -4.51 9.96 -5.60
C PRO A 401 -3.57 8.77 -5.93
N LEU A 402 -2.43 8.67 -5.26
CA LEU A 402 -1.77 7.38 -5.00
C LEU A 402 -1.53 7.34 -3.51
N LEU A 403 -2.28 6.51 -2.78
CA LEU A 403 -2.04 6.26 -1.36
C LEU A 403 -0.64 5.69 -1.19
N ARG A 404 0.32 6.55 -0.82
CA ARG A 404 1.67 6.19 -0.38
C ARG A 404 2.02 7.06 0.83
N GLY A 405 2.00 6.43 2.01
CA GLY A 405 2.32 7.04 3.31
C GLY A 405 1.28 8.06 3.80
N LEU A 406 0.29 7.61 4.57
CA LEU A 406 -0.62 8.54 5.26
C LEU A 406 0.00 8.95 6.61
N ILE A 407 0.11 10.26 6.85
CA ILE A 407 0.12 10.81 8.20
C ILE A 407 -1.32 11.23 8.51
N THR A 408 -2.05 10.41 9.25
CA THR A 408 -3.35 10.83 9.79
C THR A 408 -3.08 11.67 11.02
N ALA A 409 -3.41 12.96 10.98
CA ALA A 409 -3.47 13.82 12.15
C ALA A 409 -4.90 13.73 12.71
N PRO A 410 -5.16 12.91 13.75
CA PRO A 410 -6.48 12.92 14.38
C PRO A 410 -6.68 14.27 15.06
N LEU A 411 -7.60 15.06 14.53
CA LEU A 411 -7.97 16.35 15.09
C LEU A 411 -8.78 16.13 16.36
N LEU A 412 -8.09 16.19 17.50
CA LEU A 412 -8.66 16.07 18.84
C LEU A 412 -9.70 17.17 19.10
N GLU A 413 -10.99 16.82 19.13
CA GLU A 413 -11.97 17.63 19.84
C GLU A 413 -12.17 17.04 21.24
N GLU A 414 -11.94 17.85 22.28
CA GLU A 414 -12.33 17.51 23.65
C GLU A 414 -13.86 17.56 23.75
N ALA A 415 -14.50 16.45 23.42
CA ALA A 415 -15.90 16.25 23.75
C ALA A 415 -16.02 16.23 25.28
N ARG A 416 -16.55 17.31 25.86
CA ARG A 416 -16.98 17.38 27.26
C ARG A 416 -18.13 16.38 27.50
N SER A 417 -17.81 15.11 27.67
CA SER A 417 -18.71 14.12 28.27
C SER A 417 -17.96 12.89 28.75
N ASN A 418 -18.26 12.47 29.99
CA ASN A 418 -17.69 11.34 30.75
C ASN A 418 -17.94 9.94 30.15
N ALA A 419 -17.91 9.78 28.83
CA ALA A 419 -17.97 8.50 28.15
C ALA A 419 -16.79 8.43 27.19
N GLY A 420 -15.74 7.69 27.60
CA GLY A 420 -14.51 7.35 26.87
C GLY A 420 -14.19 8.17 25.62
N GLU A 421 -13.15 9.02 25.71
CA GLU A 421 -12.57 9.85 24.64
C GLU A 421 -12.67 9.20 23.25
N LEU A 422 -13.75 9.50 22.53
CA LEU A 422 -13.88 9.18 21.12
C LEU A 422 -13.20 10.33 20.37
N GLN A 423 -11.93 10.11 20.04
CA GLN A 423 -11.14 11.01 19.22
C GLN A 423 -11.62 10.91 17.76
N GLU A 424 -12.33 11.93 17.27
CA GLU A 424 -12.81 11.97 15.89
C GLU A 424 -11.71 12.45 14.93
N THR A 425 -11.36 11.65 13.93
CA THR A 425 -10.40 12.08 12.91
C THR A 425 -11.08 12.96 11.89
N VAL A 426 -10.86 14.28 11.97
CA VAL A 426 -11.51 15.25 11.09
C VAL A 426 -10.81 15.42 9.73
N GLY A 427 -9.55 15.02 9.59
CA GLY A 427 -8.78 15.18 8.36
C GLY A 427 -7.45 14.43 8.36
N VAL A 428 -6.71 14.50 7.25
CA VAL A 428 -5.42 13.84 7.04
C VAL A 428 -4.46 14.81 6.38
N LEU A 429 -3.23 14.92 6.88
CA LEU A 429 -2.15 15.68 6.25
C LEU A 429 -1.19 14.68 5.61
N CYS A 430 -1.20 14.53 4.28
CA CYS A 430 -0.34 13.54 3.63
C CYS A 430 1.04 14.12 3.29
N CYS A 431 2.10 13.58 3.89
CA CYS A 431 3.46 13.73 3.36
C CYS A 431 3.70 12.60 2.35
N LEU A 432 3.70 12.95 1.06
CA LEU A 432 3.76 11.95 -0.01
C LEU A 432 5.18 11.40 -0.16
N ALA A 433 5.37 10.14 0.21
CA ALA A 433 6.52 9.38 -0.25
C ALA A 433 6.24 8.87 -1.67
N MET A 434 7.10 9.20 -2.64
CA MET A 434 6.96 8.63 -3.99
C MET A 434 7.15 7.11 -4.00
N THR A 435 7.79 6.51 -2.99
CA THR A 435 8.05 5.07 -2.91
C THR A 435 7.19 4.40 -1.82
N PRO A 436 6.46 3.32 -2.15
CA PRO A 436 5.68 2.58 -1.18
C PRO A 436 6.63 1.78 -0.26
N ARG A 437 6.42 1.87 1.05
CA ARG A 437 7.20 1.11 2.04
C ARG A 437 6.34 0.03 2.66
N ALA A 438 6.87 -1.19 2.69
CA ALA A 438 6.27 -2.31 3.42
C ALA A 438 6.68 -2.32 4.90
N GLU A 439 7.77 -1.64 5.24
CA GLU A 439 8.31 -1.60 6.58
C GLU A 439 8.59 -0.15 6.98
N ILE A 440 8.16 0.22 8.18
CA ILE A 440 8.55 1.46 8.87
C ILE A 440 9.25 1.05 10.16
N THR A 441 10.34 1.71 10.52
CA THR A 441 11.02 1.36 11.76
C THR A 441 10.25 1.88 12.98
N HIS A 442 10.55 1.36 14.16
CA HIS A 442 9.87 1.70 15.39
C HIS A 442 10.01 3.20 15.71
N SER A 443 11.23 3.72 15.68
CA SER A 443 11.50 5.16 15.84
C SER A 443 10.78 6.01 14.80
N GLN A 444 10.74 5.57 13.53
CA GLN A 444 10.00 6.27 12.47
C GLN A 444 8.51 6.33 12.80
N TYR A 445 7.88 5.21 13.16
CA TYR A 445 6.45 5.17 13.49
C TYR A 445 6.10 6.15 14.62
N ILE A 446 6.91 6.18 15.68
CA ILE A 446 6.70 7.04 16.85
C ILE A 446 6.83 8.50 16.47
N MET A 447 7.90 8.88 15.78
CA MET A 447 8.10 10.27 15.38
C MET A 447 7.00 10.74 14.43
N MET A 448 6.59 9.91 13.49
CA MET A 448 5.48 10.23 12.59
C MET A 448 4.18 10.47 13.37
N THR A 449 3.93 9.70 14.44
CA THR A 449 2.79 9.91 15.34
C THR A 449 2.87 11.24 16.08
N ARG A 450 4.06 11.62 16.56
CA ARG A 450 4.29 12.92 17.23
C ARG A 450 4.15 14.10 16.28
N LEU A 451 4.74 14.00 15.09
CA LEU A 451 4.61 15.01 14.03
C LEU A 451 3.14 15.18 13.60
N ALA A 452 2.38 14.08 13.49
CA ALA A 452 0.95 14.13 13.21
C ALA A 452 0.18 14.90 14.29
N SER A 453 0.47 14.62 15.56
CA SER A 453 -0.11 15.34 16.70
C SER A 453 0.23 16.83 16.68
N ALA A 454 1.47 17.18 16.30
CA ALA A 454 1.91 18.57 16.22
C ALA A 454 1.18 19.31 15.11
N ALA A 455 1.07 18.69 13.93
CA ALA A 455 0.32 19.24 12.81
C ALA A 455 -1.15 19.46 13.18
N SER A 456 -1.77 18.50 13.88
CA SER A 456 -3.13 18.64 14.41
C SER A 456 -3.27 19.89 15.29
N HIS A 457 -2.35 20.09 16.24
CA HIS A 457 -2.37 21.24 17.13
C HIS A 457 -2.30 22.58 16.37
N PHE A 458 -1.38 22.69 15.41
CA PHE A 458 -1.24 23.90 14.59
C PHE A 458 -2.47 24.17 13.73
N LEU A 459 -3.03 23.14 13.08
CA LEU A 459 -4.25 23.27 12.28
C LEU A 459 -5.42 23.77 13.13
N GLN A 460 -5.61 23.21 14.33
CA GLN A 460 -6.67 23.65 15.24
C GLN A 460 -6.45 25.07 15.78
N GLN A 461 -5.20 25.44 16.07
CA GLN A 461 -4.86 26.79 16.51
C GLN A 461 -5.20 27.81 15.42
N LYS A 462 -4.76 27.56 14.18
CA LYS A 462 -5.01 28.45 13.03
C LYS A 462 -6.49 28.50 12.66
N GLY A 463 -7.20 27.37 12.68
CA GLY A 463 -8.65 27.32 12.46
C GLY A 463 -9.42 28.19 13.46
N ARG A 464 -9.06 28.11 14.76
CA ARG A 464 -9.64 28.97 15.80
C ARG A 464 -9.31 30.45 15.62
N GLN A 465 -8.09 30.78 15.21
CA GLN A 465 -7.69 32.16 14.94
C GLN A 465 -8.54 32.77 13.80
N LEU A 466 -8.67 32.07 12.67
CA LEU A 466 -9.50 32.52 11.55
C LEU A 466 -10.96 32.70 11.94
N GLN A 467 -11.50 31.81 12.77
CA GLN A 467 -12.87 31.93 13.25
C GLN A 467 -13.08 33.15 14.15
N GLN A 468 -12.09 33.50 14.98
CA GLN A 468 -12.12 34.72 15.80
C GLN A 468 -12.02 35.99 14.96
N GLU A 469 -11.14 36.00 13.96
CA GLU A 469 -11.00 37.13 13.02
C GLU A 469 -12.31 37.39 12.26
N LEU A 470 -12.95 36.33 11.75
CA LEU A 470 -14.26 36.45 11.10
C LEU A 470 -15.35 36.95 12.04
N ALA A 471 -15.38 36.48 13.29
CA ALA A 471 -16.33 36.97 14.28
C ALA A 471 -16.16 38.48 14.53
N GLN A 472 -14.91 38.95 14.65
CA GLN A 472 -14.60 40.37 14.82
C GLN A 472 -15.02 41.22 13.61
N VAL A 473 -14.80 40.73 12.39
CA VAL A 473 -15.22 41.43 11.16
C VAL A 473 -16.73 41.53 11.07
N VAL A 474 -17.46 40.46 11.43
CA VAL A 474 -18.94 40.47 11.44
C VAL A 474 -19.47 41.43 12.50
N GLU A 475 -18.90 41.44 13.70
CA GLU A 475 -19.28 42.38 14.77
C GLU A 475 -19.02 43.85 14.37
N ALA A 476 -17.87 44.13 13.76
CA ALA A 476 -17.53 45.45 13.25
C ALA A 476 -18.49 45.91 12.14
N SER A 477 -18.91 44.97 11.28
CA SER A 477 -19.86 45.24 10.18
C SER A 477 -21.30 45.47 10.67
N LEU A 478 -21.68 44.87 11.80
CA LEU A 478 -22.99 45.09 12.44
C LEU A 478 -23.03 46.37 13.28
N ALA A 479 -21.86 46.87 13.72
CA ALA A 479 -21.73 48.09 14.49
C ALA A 479 -21.64 49.37 13.61
N ALA A 480 -21.31 49.21 12.33
CA ALA A 480 -21.28 50.27 11.32
C ALA A 480 -22.64 50.41 10.63
#